data_AF-A0A7S3RIA2-F1
#
_entry.id   AF-A0A7S3RIA2-F1
#
_cell.length_a   1.000
_cell.length_b   1.000
_cell.length_c   1.000
_cell.angle_alpha   90.00
_cell.angle_beta   90.00
_cell.angle_gamma   90.00
#
_symmetry.space_group_name_H-M   'P 1'
#
loop_
_entity.id
_entity.type
_entity.pdbx_description
1 polymer ?
#
loop_
_entity_poly.entity_id
_entity_poly.type
_entity_poly.pdbx_seq_one_letter_code
_entity_poly.pdbx_strand_id
1 'polypeptide(L)'
;VLLEDCASTLARRATSMETSELATSIVPLGDKGFEGADLSAACAELAARKSALARLPAVGLIALCVSATKSAALSTCMGPVLEAAAAALSKWPAADAIRLLLAATKTKGEAVPAGIWS
;
A
#
# COMPACT_ATOMS: atom_id res chain seq x y z
N VAL A 1 -0.59 16.84 14.91
CA VAL A 1 -1.91 16.79 15.55
C VAL A 1 -2.95 16.08 14.68
N LEU A 2 -3.56 16.71 13.66
CA LEU A 2 -4.66 16.06 12.91
C LEU A 2 -4.30 14.73 12.20
N LEU A 3 -3.14 14.65 11.53
CA LEU A 3 -2.73 13.41 10.84
C LEU A 3 -2.33 12.29 11.81
N GLU A 4 -1.78 12.65 12.98
CA GLU A 4 -1.41 11.70 14.03
C GLU A 4 -2.66 11.09 14.67
N ASP A 5 -3.68 11.91 14.96
CA ASP A 5 -4.97 11.44 15.49
C ASP A 5 -5.69 10.52 14.49
N CYS A 6 -5.64 10.86 13.19
CA CYS A 6 -6.15 10.01 12.13
C CYS A 6 -5.40 8.68 12.05
N ALA A 7 -4.06 8.71 12.08
CA ALA A 7 -3.24 7.50 12.04
C ALA A 7 -3.48 6.61 13.27
N SER A 8 -3.53 7.18 14.47
CA SER A 8 -3.82 6.46 15.71
C SER A 8 -5.21 5.83 15.70
N THR A 9 -6.22 6.56 15.20
CA THR A 9 -7.59 6.03 15.06
C THR A 9 -7.65 4.91 14.03
N LEU A 10 -6.95 5.07 12.91
CA LEU A 10 -6.86 4.05 11.86
C LEU A 10 -6.20 2.78 12.40
N ALA A 11 -5.04 2.88 13.05
CA ALA A 11 -4.33 1.75 13.63
C ALA A 11 -5.21 0.96 14.61
N ARG A 12 -5.97 1.67 15.45
CA ARG A 12 -6.88 1.05 16.43
C ARG A 12 -8.04 0.29 15.78
N ARG A 13 -8.53 0.77 14.63
CA ARG A 13 -9.68 0.18 13.93
C ARG A 13 -9.28 -0.79 12.83
N ALA A 14 -8.01 -0.84 12.44
CA ALA A 14 -7.53 -1.56 11.26
C ALA A 14 -8.04 -3.01 11.22
N THR A 15 -7.96 -3.75 12.34
CA THR A 15 -8.40 -5.15 12.46
C THR A 15 -9.89 -5.38 12.22
N SER A 16 -10.72 -4.37 12.45
CA SER A 16 -12.19 -4.44 12.27
C SER A 16 -12.67 -3.92 10.91
N MET A 17 -11.82 -3.24 10.15
CA MET A 17 -12.16 -2.66 8.84
C MET A 17 -12.12 -3.70 7.74
N GLU A 18 -12.89 -3.48 6.67
CA GLU A 18 -12.69 -4.24 5.44
C GLU A 18 -11.37 -3.88 4.75
N THR A 19 -10.81 -4.80 3.95
CA THR A 19 -9.52 -4.59 3.26
C THR A 19 -9.54 -3.39 2.31
N SER A 20 -10.65 -3.18 1.60
CA SER A 20 -10.86 -2.03 0.72
C SER A 20 -10.85 -0.72 1.51
N GLU A 21 -11.61 -0.64 2.59
CA GLU A 21 -11.69 0.54 3.45
C GLU A 21 -10.35 0.88 4.11
N LEU A 22 -9.63 -0.15 4.57
CA LEU A 22 -8.30 0.00 5.16
C LEU A 22 -7.31 0.55 4.13
N ALA A 23 -7.28 -0.03 2.92
CA ALA A 23 -6.44 0.44 1.83
C ALA A 23 -6.77 1.89 1.44
N THR A 24 -8.06 2.22 1.29
CA THR A 24 -8.51 3.58 0.97
C THR A 24 -8.17 4.58 2.07
N SER A 25 -8.09 4.15 3.34
CA SER A 25 -7.77 5.04 4.47
C SER A 25 -6.25 5.25 4.64
N ILE A 26 -5.43 4.27 4.25
CA ILE A 26 -3.97 4.37 4.27
C ILE A 26 -3.46 5.35 3.20
N VAL A 27 -4.06 5.32 2.00
CA VAL A 27 -3.62 6.12 0.84
C VAL A 27 -3.50 7.62 1.18
N PRO A 28 -4.52 8.31 1.72
CA PRO A 28 -4.42 9.74 2.05
C PRO A 28 -3.29 10.09 3.03
N LEU A 29 -3.04 9.24 4.03
CA LEU A 29 -1.97 9.46 5.01
C LEU A 29 -0.59 9.32 4.35
N GLY A 30 -0.40 8.26 3.56
CA GLY A 30 0.82 8.07 2.77
C GLY A 30 1.02 9.17 1.73
N ASP A 31 -0.06 9.64 1.10
CA ASP A 31 -0.04 10.71 0.11
C ASP A 31 0.36 12.08 0.68
N LYS A 32 0.12 12.30 1.96
CA LYS A 32 0.63 13.46 2.71
C LYS A 32 2.06 13.26 3.21
N GLY A 33 2.69 12.12 2.94
CA GLY A 33 4.03 11.80 3.40
C GLY A 33 4.10 11.58 4.91
N PHE A 34 3.00 11.16 5.55
CA PHE A 34 2.99 10.91 6.98
C PHE A 34 3.93 9.74 7.32
N GLU A 35 4.78 9.92 8.31
CA GLU A 35 5.67 8.90 8.84
C GLU A 35 5.28 8.66 10.30
N GLY A 36 4.98 7.42 10.67
CA GLY A 36 4.56 7.11 12.03
C GLY A 36 4.29 5.63 12.25
N ALA A 37 4.52 5.16 13.47
CA ALA A 37 4.35 3.75 13.83
C ALA A 37 2.90 3.27 13.66
N ASP A 38 1.92 4.15 13.90
CA ASP A 38 0.50 3.83 13.73
C ASP A 38 0.13 3.56 12.26
N LEU A 39 0.71 4.31 11.31
CA LEU A 39 0.52 4.06 9.88
C LEU A 39 1.21 2.76 9.47
N SER A 40 2.42 2.51 9.97
CA SER A 40 3.11 1.23 9.74
C SER A 40 2.34 0.04 10.30
N ALA A 41 1.67 0.19 11.45
CA ALA A 41 0.83 -0.85 12.04
C ALA A 41 -0.41 -1.14 11.18
N ALA A 42 -1.09 -0.09 10.69
CA ALA A 42 -2.21 -0.25 9.76
C ALA A 42 -1.76 -0.90 8.44
N CYS A 43 -0.57 -0.55 7.94
CA CYS A 43 0.02 -1.18 6.76
C CYS A 43 0.37 -2.65 7.01
N ALA A 44 0.96 -2.99 8.17
CA ALA A 44 1.23 -4.38 8.54
C ALA A 44 -0.05 -5.23 8.61
N GLU A 45 -1.14 -4.66 9.16
CA GLU A 45 -2.45 -5.30 9.16
C GLU A 45 -2.98 -5.52 7.73
N LEU A 46 -2.82 -4.54 6.85
CA LEU A 46 -3.16 -4.69 5.43
C LEU A 46 -2.32 -5.79 4.76
N ALA A 47 -1.02 -5.85 5.05
CA ALA A 47 -0.07 -6.83 4.52
C ALA A 47 -0.43 -8.27 4.92
N ALA A 48 -0.97 -8.46 6.12
CA ALA A 48 -1.44 -9.75 6.61
C ALA A 48 -2.61 -10.32 5.79
N ARG A 49 -3.34 -9.48 5.06
CA ARG A 49 -4.55 -9.84 4.29
C ARG A 49 -4.27 -10.19 2.83
N LYS A 50 -3.16 -10.89 2.56
CA LYS A 50 -2.64 -11.19 1.21
C LYS A 50 -3.71 -11.63 0.19
N SER A 51 -4.58 -12.56 0.55
CA SER A 51 -5.64 -13.08 -0.35
C SER A 51 -6.71 -12.03 -0.68
N ALA A 52 -6.99 -11.11 0.25
CA ALA A 52 -7.94 -10.03 0.04
C ALA A 52 -7.33 -8.88 -0.78
N LEU A 53 -6.01 -8.68 -0.74
CA LEU A 53 -5.31 -7.71 -1.60
C LEU A 53 -5.50 -8.00 -3.09
N ALA A 54 -5.51 -9.28 -3.47
CA ALA A 54 -5.77 -9.69 -4.86
C ALA A 54 -7.17 -9.33 -5.36
N ARG A 55 -8.11 -9.01 -4.46
CA ARG A 55 -9.48 -8.57 -4.80
C ARG A 55 -9.60 -7.05 -4.92
N LEU A 56 -8.56 -6.30 -4.54
CA LEU A 56 -8.58 -4.85 -4.67
C LEU A 56 -8.56 -4.46 -6.16
N PRO A 57 -9.27 -3.39 -6.53
CA PRO A 57 -9.23 -2.88 -7.89
C PRO A 57 -7.83 -2.32 -8.20
N ALA A 58 -7.44 -2.34 -9.48
CA ALA A 58 -6.15 -1.85 -9.95
C ALA A 58 -5.83 -0.43 -9.42
N VAL A 59 -6.83 0.46 -9.44
CA VAL A 59 -6.70 1.83 -8.93
C VAL A 59 -6.30 1.89 -7.46
N GLY A 60 -6.79 0.96 -6.62
CA GLY A 60 -6.45 0.91 -5.19
C GLY A 60 -5.01 0.44 -4.96
N LEU A 61 -4.59 -0.59 -5.69
CA LEU A 61 -3.21 -1.11 -5.62
C LEU A 61 -2.20 -0.06 -6.11
N ILE A 62 -2.50 0.60 -7.23
CA ILE A 62 -1.65 1.67 -7.78
C ILE A 62 -1.59 2.85 -6.81
N ALA A 63 -2.72 3.26 -6.22
CA ALA A 63 -2.75 4.35 -5.26
C ALA A 63 -1.84 4.07 -4.05
N LEU A 64 -1.87 2.85 -3.50
CA LEU A 64 -0.97 2.43 -2.41
C LEU A 64 0.50 2.53 -2.82
N CYS A 65 0.87 2.02 -4.00
CA CYS A 65 2.24 2.13 -4.50
C CYS A 65 2.67 3.59 -4.71
N VAL A 66 1.78 4.44 -5.23
CA VAL A 66 2.06 5.87 -5.42
C VAL A 66 2.26 6.57 -4.07
N SER A 67 1.41 6.30 -3.08
CA SER A 67 1.56 6.85 -1.74
C SER A 67 2.86 6.39 -1.06
N ALA A 68 3.31 5.15 -1.33
CA ALA A 68 4.58 4.64 -0.84
C ALA A 68 5.81 5.35 -1.43
N THR A 69 5.66 6.06 -2.56
CA THR A 69 6.74 6.95 -3.06
C THR A 69 6.96 8.18 -2.19
N LYS A 70 6.01 8.49 -1.31
CA LYS A 70 6.02 9.70 -0.47
C LYS A 70 6.28 9.38 0.99
N SER A 71 5.80 8.23 1.48
CA SER A 71 5.93 7.77 2.87
C SER A 71 6.62 6.40 2.95
N ALA A 72 7.67 6.29 3.76
CA ALA A 72 8.40 5.05 4.03
C ALA A 72 7.63 4.11 4.97
N ALA A 73 6.68 4.61 5.77
CA ALA A 73 5.80 3.81 6.62
C ALA A 73 5.03 2.71 5.85
N LEU A 74 4.73 2.96 4.56
CA LEU A 74 4.03 2.01 3.69
C LEU A 74 4.91 0.82 3.26
N SER A 75 6.23 0.86 3.45
CA SER A 75 7.14 -0.24 3.09
C SER A 75 6.70 -1.60 3.67
N THR A 76 6.11 -1.57 4.87
CA THR A 76 5.59 -2.74 5.59
C THR A 76 4.51 -3.53 4.83
N CYS A 77 3.81 -2.91 3.87
CA CYS A 77 2.80 -3.59 3.06
C CYS A 77 3.15 -3.69 1.57
N MET A 78 4.28 -3.11 1.13
CA MET A 78 4.61 -3.03 -0.30
C MET A 78 4.84 -4.38 -0.96
N GLY A 79 5.50 -5.33 -0.29
CA GLY A 79 5.72 -6.66 -0.85
C GLY A 79 4.41 -7.34 -1.29
N PRO A 80 3.45 -7.57 -0.36
CA PRO A 80 2.16 -8.16 -0.71
C PRO A 80 1.32 -7.35 -1.70
N VAL A 81 1.40 -6.02 -1.66
CA VAL A 81 0.69 -5.15 -2.62
C VAL A 81 1.26 -5.31 -4.03
N LEU A 82 2.59 -5.35 -4.16
CA LEU A 82 3.27 -5.55 -5.44
C LEU A 82 3.04 -6.96 -5.98
N GLU A 83 3.03 -8.00 -5.13
CA GLU A 83 2.68 -9.37 -5.51
C GLU A 83 1.24 -9.45 -6.07
N ALA A 84 0.27 -8.84 -5.37
CA ALA A 84 -1.12 -8.79 -5.81
C ALA A 84 -1.28 -8.03 -7.14
N ALA A 85 -0.57 -6.91 -7.29
CA ALA A 85 -0.58 -6.12 -8.52
C ALA A 85 0.07 -6.88 -9.69
N ALA A 86 1.20 -7.54 -9.47
CA ALA A 86 1.90 -8.34 -10.47
C ALA A 86 1.03 -9.49 -10.99
N ALA A 87 0.31 -10.18 -10.10
CA ALA A 87 -0.60 -11.27 -10.47
C ALA A 87 -1.77 -10.81 -11.36
N ALA A 88 -2.18 -9.54 -11.26
CA ALA A 88 -3.29 -8.97 -12.02
C ALA A 88 -2.84 -8.14 -13.24
N LEU A 89 -1.53 -7.88 -13.38
CA LEU A 89 -0.97 -6.89 -14.31
C LEU A 89 -1.33 -7.14 -15.78
N SER A 90 -1.38 -8.40 -16.20
CA SER A 90 -1.70 -8.80 -17.58
C SER A 90 -3.13 -8.45 -18.01
N LYS A 91 -4.01 -8.15 -17.06
CA LYS A 91 -5.42 -7.80 -17.30
C LYS A 91 -5.65 -6.29 -17.31
N TRP A 92 -4.63 -5.49 -17.01
CA TRP A 92 -4.76 -4.04 -16.86
C TRP A 92 -4.46 -3.31 -18.17
N PRO A 93 -5.02 -2.10 -18.37
CA PRO A 93 -4.56 -1.20 -19.42
C PRO A 93 -3.06 -0.93 -19.29
N ALA A 94 -2.35 -0.82 -20.42
CA ALA A 94 -0.90 -0.57 -20.43
C ALA A 94 -0.51 0.69 -19.64
N ALA A 95 -1.35 1.73 -19.66
CA ALA A 95 -1.13 2.96 -18.90
C ALA A 95 -1.05 2.71 -17.37
N ASP A 96 -1.88 1.82 -16.84
CA ASP A 96 -1.92 1.49 -15.42
C ASP A 96 -0.75 0.58 -15.02
N ALA A 97 -0.34 -0.33 -15.91
CA ALA A 97 0.88 -1.11 -15.73
C ALA A 97 2.13 -0.22 -15.67
N ILE A 98 2.25 0.77 -16.55
CA ILE A 98 3.35 1.74 -16.56
C ILE A 98 3.35 2.57 -15.26
N ARG A 99 2.18 3.01 -14.79
CA ARG A 99 2.05 3.76 -13.52
C ARG A 99 2.50 2.92 -12.33
N LEU A 100 2.10 1.65 -12.28
CA LEU A 100 2.53 0.72 -11.24
C LEU A 100 4.06 0.57 -11.24
N LEU A 101 4.66 0.29 -12.39
CA LEU A 101 6.12 0.12 -12.51
C LEU A 101 6.89 1.39 -12.11
N LEU A 102 6.40 2.56 -12.52
CA LEU A 102 6.99 3.84 -12.12
C LEU A 102 6.88 4.09 -10.61
N ALA A 103 5.74 3.74 -10.01
CA ALA A 103 5.55 3.87 -8.56
C ALA A 103 6.44 2.88 -7.79
N ALA A 104 6.48 1.62 -8.22
CA ALA A 104 7.27 0.56 -7.61
C ALA A 104 8.78 0.88 -7.56
N THR A 105 9.33 1.49 -8.61
CA THR A 105 10.74 1.90 -8.63
C THR A 105 11.05 3.12 -7.75
N LYS A 106 10.01 3.85 -7.30
CA LYS A 106 10.12 5.08 -6.51
C LYS A 106 9.66 4.92 -5.07
N THR A 107 9.19 3.74 -4.66
CA THR A 107 8.74 3.50 -3.28
C THR A 107 9.87 3.75 -2.30
N LYS A 108 9.56 4.44 -1.20
CA LYS A 108 10.50 4.71 -0.10
C LYS A 108 10.53 3.53 0.87
N GLY A 109 11.70 3.31 1.47
CA GLY A 109 11.98 2.16 2.34
C GLY A 109 12.44 0.93 1.55
N GLU A 110 12.93 -0.10 2.24
CA GLU A 110 13.27 -1.40 1.62
C GLU A 110 12.00 -2.10 1.15
N ALA A 111 11.50 -1.71 -0.02
CA ALA A 111 10.25 -2.21 -0.57
C ALA A 111 10.43 -3.47 -1.44
N VAL A 112 11.65 -3.99 -1.60
CA VAL A 112 11.94 -5.02 -2.60
C VAL A 112 12.69 -6.20 -1.96
N PRO A 113 12.02 -7.33 -1.67
CA PRO A 113 12.76 -8.57 -1.46
C PRO A 113 13.47 -8.93 -2.78
N ALA A 114 14.77 -9.22 -2.69
CA ALA A 114 15.70 -9.41 -3.82
C ALA A 114 15.37 -10.56 -4.80
N GLY A 115 14.22 -11.22 -4.67
CA GLY A 115 13.85 -12.44 -5.42
C GLY A 115 12.70 -12.30 -6.42
N ILE A 116 12.19 -11.10 -6.69
CA ILE A 116 11.06 -10.93 -7.66
C ILE A 116 11.55 -10.97 -9.13
N TRP A 117 12.86 -10.81 -9.36
CA TRP A 117 13.47 -10.74 -10.71
C TRP A 117 14.40 -11.91 -11.04
N SER A 118 14.47 -12.93 -10.18
CA SER A 118 15.28 -14.14 -10.37
C SER A 118 14.45 -15.32 -10.80
#